data_AF-A0A2A4IQ09-F1
#
_entry.id   AF-A0A2A4IQ09-F1
#
_cell.length_a   1.000
_cell.length_b   1.000
_cell.length_c   1.000
_cell.angle_alpha   90.00
_cell.angle_beta   90.00
_cell.angle_gamma   90.00
#
_symmetry.space_group_name_H-M   'P 1'
#
loop_
_entity.id
_entity.type
_entity.pdbx_description
1 polymer ?
#
loop_
_entity_poly.entity_id
_entity_poly.type
_entity_poly.pdbx_seq_one_letter_code
_entity_poly.pdbx_strand_id
1 'polypeptide(L)'
;MPRISASAVFDKRLSRVENKIGINEDGTLNGNGFINTINEIKEQLKSHEIYLNNITSDMIKIDHRLEKLETLVKETNKERVSLIYESNEEQKRIIEDIKDIKKHLDDSVTGTKILKYMKILITIAGTITALGSIITALYFFTNKFMG
;
A
#
# COMPACT_ATOMS: atom_id res chain seq x y z
N MET A 1 53.43 -15.12 -60.63
CA MET A 1 52.53 -15.13 -59.46
C MET A 1 52.68 -16.46 -58.74
N PRO A 2 52.96 -16.50 -57.42
CA PRO A 2 53.10 -17.77 -56.71
C PRO A 2 51.73 -18.47 -56.64
N ARG A 3 51.69 -19.76 -57.04
CA ARG A 3 50.49 -20.60 -56.92
C ARG A 3 50.29 -20.94 -55.43
N ILE A 4 49.20 -20.44 -54.85
CA ILE A 4 48.76 -20.88 -53.52
C ILE A 4 48.35 -22.35 -53.63
N SER A 5 48.91 -23.21 -52.78
CA SER A 5 48.55 -24.64 -52.77
C SER A 5 47.11 -24.83 -52.29
N ALA A 6 46.43 -25.86 -52.80
CA ALA A 6 45.06 -26.17 -52.37
C ALA A 6 44.95 -26.38 -50.84
N SER A 7 46.01 -26.92 -50.22
CA SER A 7 46.15 -27.03 -48.76
C SER A 7 46.01 -25.69 -48.06
N ALA A 8 46.79 -24.68 -48.47
CA ALA A 8 46.77 -23.36 -47.82
C ALA A 8 45.40 -22.66 -47.93
N VAL A 9 44.60 -22.97 -48.95
CA VAL A 9 43.21 -22.48 -49.07
C VAL A 9 42.27 -23.22 -48.13
N PHE A 10 42.45 -24.53 -47.97
CA PHE A 10 41.68 -25.34 -47.02
C PHE A 10 41.96 -24.95 -45.57
N ASP A 11 43.23 -24.82 -45.17
CA ASP A 11 43.64 -24.44 -43.81
C ASP A 11 43.05 -23.08 -43.42
N LYS A 12 43.07 -22.12 -44.36
CA LYS A 12 42.46 -20.80 -44.16
C LYS A 12 40.94 -20.84 -44.05
N ARG A 13 40.27 -21.77 -44.74
CA ARG A 13 38.82 -21.96 -44.62
C ARG A 13 38.45 -22.67 -43.32
N LEU A 14 39.24 -23.65 -42.91
CA LEU A 14 39.05 -24.39 -41.65
C LEU A 14 39.24 -23.46 -40.44
N SER A 15 40.33 -22.71 -40.42
CA SER A 15 40.60 -21.71 -39.36
C SER A 15 39.49 -20.64 -39.25
N ARG A 16 38.83 -20.27 -40.36
CA ARG A 16 37.65 -19.38 -40.32
C ARG A 16 36.43 -20.05 -39.70
N VAL A 17 36.23 -21.34 -39.94
CA VAL A 17 35.13 -22.12 -39.35
C VAL A 17 35.38 -22.30 -37.86
N GLU A 18 36.59 -22.66 -37.47
CA GLU A 18 37.06 -22.77 -36.07
C GLU A 18 36.84 -21.49 -35.28
N ASN A 19 37.25 -20.34 -35.83
CA ASN A 19 37.01 -19.04 -35.20
C ASN A 19 35.52 -18.66 -35.15
N LYS A 20 34.71 -19.04 -36.14
CA LYS A 20 33.26 -18.79 -36.14
C LYS A 20 32.52 -19.66 -35.13
N ILE A 21 32.92 -20.92 -34.98
CA ILE A 21 32.31 -21.85 -34.02
C ILE A 21 32.80 -21.51 -32.60
N GLY A 22 34.09 -21.23 -32.44
CA GLY A 22 34.72 -20.96 -31.15
C GLY A 22 35.62 -22.09 -30.64
N ILE A 23 36.12 -22.95 -31.53
CA ILE A 23 36.91 -24.15 -31.19
C ILE A 23 38.24 -24.09 -31.94
N ASN A 24 39.35 -24.41 -31.26
CA ASN A 24 40.68 -24.56 -31.85
C ASN A 24 40.85 -25.94 -32.53
N GLU A 25 41.90 -26.11 -33.34
CA GLU A 25 42.24 -27.40 -33.97
C GLU A 25 42.38 -28.57 -32.97
N ASP A 26 42.79 -28.27 -31.73
CA ASP A 26 42.95 -29.26 -30.65
C ASP A 26 41.64 -29.59 -29.90
N GLY A 27 40.52 -29.01 -30.33
CA GLY A 27 39.20 -29.18 -29.71
C GLY A 27 38.95 -28.30 -28.49
N THR A 28 39.91 -27.44 -28.09
CA THR A 28 39.73 -26.52 -26.96
C THR A 28 38.90 -25.29 -27.35
N LEU A 29 38.23 -24.69 -26.36
CA LEU A 29 37.48 -23.45 -26.57
C LEU A 29 38.45 -22.28 -26.71
N ASN A 30 38.23 -21.43 -27.72
CA ASN A 30 39.12 -20.31 -28.01
C ASN A 30 38.56 -18.95 -27.58
N GLY A 31 37.41 -18.95 -26.90
CA GLY A 31 36.77 -17.73 -26.38
C GLY A 31 36.09 -16.87 -27.44
N ASN A 32 36.04 -17.31 -28.71
CA ASN A 32 35.40 -16.58 -29.80
C ASN A 32 34.16 -17.32 -30.32
N GLY A 33 33.53 -16.74 -31.34
CA GLY A 33 32.50 -17.41 -32.13
C GLY A 33 31.20 -17.67 -31.38
N PHE A 34 30.39 -18.56 -31.96
CA PHE A 34 29.05 -18.85 -31.48
C PHE A 34 29.03 -19.44 -30.07
N ILE A 35 30.00 -20.27 -29.70
CA ILE A 35 30.02 -20.87 -28.36
C ILE A 35 30.16 -19.80 -27.28
N ASN A 36 31.05 -18.82 -27.48
CA ASN A 36 31.20 -17.72 -26.52
C ASN A 36 29.91 -16.89 -26.44
N THR A 37 29.31 -16.53 -27.59
CA THR A 37 28.04 -15.79 -27.61
C THR A 37 26.91 -16.56 -26.93
N ILE A 38 26.82 -17.88 -27.11
CA ILE A 38 25.82 -18.71 -26.42
C ILE A 38 26.05 -18.71 -24.91
N ASN A 39 27.30 -18.77 -24.46
CA ASN A 39 27.61 -18.70 -23.03
C ASN A 39 27.27 -17.33 -22.44
N GLU A 40 27.55 -16.24 -23.14
CA GLU A 40 27.16 -14.88 -22.72
C GLU A 40 25.64 -14.75 -22.63
N ILE A 41 24.90 -15.23 -23.63
CA ILE A 41 23.42 -15.26 -23.60
C ILE A 41 22.93 -16.09 -22.41
N LYS A 42 23.54 -17.24 -22.15
CA LYS A 42 23.17 -18.09 -21.01
C LYS A 42 23.35 -17.38 -19.68
N GLU A 43 24.47 -16.66 -19.49
CA GLU A 43 24.70 -15.90 -18.25
C GLU A 43 23.73 -14.71 -18.13
N GLN A 44 23.42 -14.03 -19.24
CA GLN A 44 22.36 -13.00 -19.25
C GLN A 44 20.98 -13.59 -18.91
N LEU A 45 20.64 -14.78 -19.41
CA LEU A 45 19.38 -15.43 -19.08
C LEU A 45 19.28 -15.78 -17.58
N LYS A 46 20.37 -16.25 -16.96
CA LYS A 46 20.41 -16.49 -15.51
C LYS A 46 20.20 -15.20 -14.71
N SER A 47 20.83 -14.09 -15.10
CA SER A 47 20.64 -12.83 -14.39
C SER A 47 19.20 -12.31 -14.52
N HIS A 48 18.57 -12.51 -15.68
CA HIS A 48 17.15 -12.21 -15.88
C HIS A 48 16.24 -13.11 -15.05
N GLU A 49 16.56 -14.40 -14.92
CA GLU A 49 15.81 -15.32 -14.06
C GLU A 49 15.83 -14.87 -12.60
N ILE A 50 17.00 -14.47 -12.08
CA ILE A 50 17.13 -13.91 -10.72
C ILE A 50 16.28 -12.65 -10.57
N TYR A 51 16.33 -11.74 -11.55
CA TYR A 51 15.52 -10.52 -11.54
C TYR A 51 14.02 -10.81 -11.52
N LEU A 52 13.54 -11.76 -12.34
CA LEU A 52 12.14 -12.18 -12.36
C LEU A 52 11.72 -12.80 -11.03
N ASN A 53 12.55 -13.64 -10.43
CA ASN A 53 12.28 -14.23 -9.12
C ASN A 53 12.14 -13.15 -8.02
N ASN A 54 12.98 -12.11 -8.07
CA ASN A 54 12.87 -10.97 -7.15
C ASN A 54 11.56 -10.20 -7.36
N ILE A 55 11.18 -9.93 -8.62
CA ILE A 55 9.88 -9.31 -8.93
C ILE A 55 8.73 -10.14 -8.37
N THR A 56 8.73 -11.46 -8.60
CA THR A 56 7.68 -12.35 -8.08
C THR A 56 7.61 -12.29 -6.56
N SER A 57 8.76 -12.30 -5.87
CA SER A 57 8.81 -12.14 -4.41
C SER A 57 8.21 -10.81 -3.96
N ASP A 58 8.54 -9.71 -4.63
CA ASP A 58 8.03 -8.39 -4.29
C ASP A 58 6.53 -8.24 -4.59
N MET A 59 6.02 -8.85 -5.67
CA MET A 59 4.59 -8.89 -5.95
C MET A 59 3.82 -9.60 -4.83
N ILE A 60 4.34 -10.71 -4.30
CA ILE A 60 3.72 -11.42 -3.17
C ILE A 60 3.68 -10.51 -1.92
N LYS A 61 4.76 -9.77 -1.64
CA LYS A 61 4.78 -8.82 -0.52
C LYS A 61 3.79 -7.68 -0.71
N ILE A 62 3.66 -7.16 -1.93
CA ILE A 62 2.71 -6.09 -2.26
C ILE A 62 1.28 -6.57 -2.05
N ASP A 63 0.94 -7.76 -2.55
CA ASP A 63 -0.38 -8.36 -2.38
C ASP A 63 -0.76 -8.49 -0.90
N HIS A 64 0.15 -9.02 -0.08
CA HIS A 64 -0.07 -9.12 1.36
C HIS A 64 -0.21 -7.74 2.05
N ARG A 65 0.51 -6.71 1.59
CA ARG A 65 0.37 -5.34 2.11
C ARG A 65 -0.98 -4.73 1.71
N LEU A 66 -1.47 -5.01 0.51
CA LEU A 66 -2.77 -4.55 0.04
C LEU A 66 -3.91 -5.20 0.84
N GLU A 67 -3.83 -6.50 1.13
CA GLU A 67 -4.81 -7.21 1.96
C GLU A 67 -4.91 -6.59 3.37
N LYS A 68 -3.77 -6.25 3.98
CA LYS A 68 -3.74 -5.54 5.27
C LYS A 68 -4.37 -4.16 5.19
N LEU A 69 -4.08 -3.40 4.13
CA LEU A 69 -4.68 -2.08 3.92
C LEU A 69 -6.20 -2.18 3.74
N GLU A 70 -6.68 -3.17 2.97
CA GLU A 70 -8.11 -3.39 2.78
C GLU A 70 -8.81 -3.73 4.10
N THR A 71 -8.17 -4.55 4.93
CA THR A 71 -8.67 -4.89 6.27
C THR A 71 -8.77 -3.64 7.15
N LEU A 72 -7.71 -2.83 7.22
CA LEU A 72 -7.70 -1.59 8.01
C LEU A 72 -8.78 -0.60 7.55
N VAL A 73 -8.99 -0.47 6.23
CA VAL A 73 -10.04 0.39 5.68
C VAL A 73 -11.42 -0.11 6.07
N LYS A 74 -11.67 -1.43 6.00
CA LYS A 74 -12.95 -2.03 6.42
C LYS A 74 -13.21 -1.80 7.90
N GLU A 75 -12.22 -2.03 8.75
CA GLU A 75 -12.34 -1.82 10.20
C GLU A 75 -12.60 -0.35 10.54
N THR A 76 -11.84 0.56 9.95
CA THR A 76 -12.00 2.01 10.14
C THR A 76 -13.39 2.47 9.70
N ASN A 77 -13.88 1.99 8.55
CA ASN A 77 -15.22 2.34 8.07
C ASN A 77 -16.31 1.80 8.99
N LYS A 78 -16.15 0.59 9.53
CA LYS A 78 -17.08 0.01 10.50
C LYS A 78 -17.14 0.85 11.78
N GLU A 79 -15.99 1.28 12.30
CA GLU A 79 -15.90 2.13 13.47
C GLU A 79 -16.56 3.50 13.22
N ARG A 80 -16.27 4.14 12.07
CA ARG A 80 -16.90 5.42 11.68
C ARG A 80 -18.42 5.31 11.59
N VAL A 81 -18.95 4.22 11.04
CA VAL A 81 -20.41 3.99 10.98
C VAL A 81 -20.99 3.84 12.39
N SER A 82 -20.31 3.13 13.30
CA SER A 82 -20.74 3.01 14.71
C SER A 82 -20.81 4.37 15.38
N LEU A 83 -19.76 5.19 15.24
CA LEU A 83 -19.71 6.53 15.82
C LEU A 83 -20.80 7.46 15.28
N ILE A 84 -21.10 7.39 13.98
CA ILE A 84 -22.18 8.16 13.37
C ILE A 84 -23.54 7.73 13.93
N TYR A 85 -23.75 6.42 14.10
CA TYR A 85 -24.99 5.89 14.68
C TYR A 85 -25.17 6.36 16.13
N GLU A 86 -24.14 6.22 16.96
CA GLU A 86 -24.13 6.68 18.36
C GLU A 86 -24.39 8.19 18.45
N SER A 87 -23.71 8.99 17.62
CA SER A 87 -23.90 10.44 17.59
C SER A 87 -25.32 10.84 17.18
N ASN A 88 -25.93 10.14 16.22
CA ASN A 88 -27.32 10.40 15.82
C ASN A 88 -28.33 10.09 16.93
N GLU A 89 -28.11 9.00 17.67
CA GLU A 89 -28.97 8.65 18.82
C GLU A 89 -28.80 9.65 19.97
N GLU A 90 -27.59 10.10 20.26
CA GLU A 90 -27.36 11.19 21.22
C GLU A 90 -28.04 12.50 20.79
N GLN A 91 -27.92 12.88 19.52
CA GLN A 91 -28.58 14.07 18.99
C GLN A 91 -30.11 14.00 19.16
N LYS A 92 -30.73 12.85 18.91
CA LYS A 92 -32.17 12.66 19.13
C LYS A 92 -32.55 12.86 20.60
N ARG A 93 -31.80 12.26 21.52
CA ARG A 93 -32.04 12.44 22.97
C ARG A 93 -31.90 13.90 23.38
N ILE A 94 -30.88 14.60 22.88
CA ILE A 94 -30.70 16.03 23.14
C ILE A 94 -31.88 16.85 22.61
N ILE A 95 -32.38 16.53 21.42
CA ILE A 95 -33.56 17.21 20.84
C ILE A 95 -34.81 16.98 21.71
N GLU A 96 -35.00 15.77 22.23
CA GLU A 96 -36.10 15.46 23.15
C GLU A 96 -35.96 16.22 24.47
N ASP A 97 -34.77 16.21 25.09
CA ASP A 97 -34.49 16.98 26.31
C ASP A 97 -34.76 18.47 26.11
N ILE A 98 -34.35 19.04 24.97
CA ILE A 98 -34.61 20.46 24.63
C ILE A 98 -36.12 20.74 24.50
N LYS A 99 -36.89 19.83 23.88
CA LYS A 99 -38.35 19.98 23.77
C LYS A 99 -39.02 19.97 25.15
N ASP A 100 -38.59 19.09 26.04
CA ASP A 100 -39.10 19.02 27.40
C ASP A 100 -38.71 20.25 28.23
N ILE A 101 -37.48 20.73 28.08
CA ILE A 101 -37.03 21.99 28.69
C ILE A 101 -37.91 23.15 28.22
N LYS A 102 -38.16 23.26 26.91
CA LYS A 102 -39.02 24.32 26.34
C LYS A 102 -40.43 24.29 26.93
N LYS A 103 -41.02 23.09 27.06
CA LYS A 103 -42.34 22.91 27.69
C LYS A 103 -42.37 23.35 29.16
N HIS A 104 -41.29 23.08 29.91
CA HIS A 104 -41.19 23.47 31.33
C HIS A 104 -40.85 24.94 31.57
N LEU A 105 -40.23 25.60 30.59
CA LEU A 105 -39.96 27.05 30.55
C LEU A 105 -41.24 27.86 30.31
N ASP A 106 -42.13 27.41 29.43
CA ASP A 106 -43.44 28.06 29.20
C ASP A 106 -44.35 28.00 30.45
N ASP A 107 -44.21 26.97 31.29
CA ASP A 107 -45.12 26.67 32.42
C ASP A 107 -44.65 27.17 33.82
N SER A 108 -44.20 28.43 33.99
CA SER A 108 -44.03 29.19 35.28
C SER A 108 -42.61 29.54 35.78
N VAL A 109 -42.48 30.66 36.51
CA VAL A 109 -41.27 31.13 37.20
C VAL A 109 -41.47 31.04 38.73
N THR A 110 -40.76 30.13 39.42
CA THR A 110 -40.59 30.14 40.89
C THR A 110 -39.32 29.38 41.32
N GLY A 111 -38.75 29.71 42.48
CA GLY A 111 -37.37 29.40 42.92
C GLY A 111 -36.92 27.93 42.98
N THR A 112 -37.82 26.94 43.11
CA THR A 112 -37.48 25.51 42.99
C THR A 112 -37.08 25.12 41.57
N LYS A 113 -37.43 25.92 40.55
CA LYS A 113 -37.00 25.71 39.16
C LYS A 113 -35.55 26.11 38.91
N ILE A 114 -34.96 27.03 39.68
CA ILE A 114 -33.55 27.46 39.51
C ILE A 114 -32.58 26.29 39.72
N LEU A 115 -32.83 25.44 40.72
CA LEU A 115 -32.05 24.21 40.94
C LEU A 115 -32.23 23.17 39.82
N LYS A 116 -33.42 23.11 39.20
CA LYS A 116 -33.64 22.31 37.99
C LYS A 116 -32.91 22.89 36.78
N TYR A 117 -32.90 24.22 36.60
CA TYR A 117 -32.13 24.90 35.56
C TYR A 117 -30.63 24.70 35.72
N MET A 118 -30.09 24.68 36.95
CA MET A 118 -28.70 24.31 37.19
C MET A 118 -28.39 22.87 36.78
N LYS A 119 -29.25 21.91 37.12
CA LYS A 119 -29.08 20.53 36.65
C LYS A 119 -29.11 20.44 35.13
N ILE A 120 -30.01 21.18 34.48
CA ILE A 120 -30.11 21.27 33.02
C ILE A 120 -28.85 21.90 32.41
N LEU A 121 -28.29 22.96 32.99
CA LEU A 121 -27.04 23.58 32.54
C LEU A 121 -25.83 22.64 32.69
N ILE A 122 -25.78 21.84 33.76
CA ILE A 122 -24.75 20.81 33.95
C ILE A 122 -24.89 19.72 32.86
N THR A 123 -26.12 19.32 32.52
CA THR A 123 -26.36 18.37 31.41
C THR A 123 -25.92 18.95 30.07
N ILE A 124 -26.20 20.23 29.80
CA ILE A 124 -25.75 20.94 28.59
C ILE A 124 -24.22 21.06 28.55
N ALA A 125 -23.59 21.37 29.68
CA ALA A 125 -22.13 21.42 29.77
C ALA A 125 -21.51 20.02 29.50
N GLY A 126 -22.14 18.96 30.01
CA GLY A 126 -21.73 17.58 29.75
C GLY A 126 -21.81 17.20 28.27
N THR A 127 -22.89 17.56 27.58
CA THR A 127 -23.08 17.27 26.16
C THR A 127 -22.15 18.10 25.26
N ILE A 128 -21.92 19.38 25.57
CA ILE A 128 -20.92 20.20 24.84
C ILE A 128 -19.52 19.62 25.02
N THR A 129 -19.18 19.15 26.22
CA THR A 129 -17.88 18.53 26.50
C THR A 129 -17.72 17.22 25.71
N ALA A 130 -18.77 16.38 25.68
CA ALA A 130 -18.78 15.14 24.90
C ALA A 130 -18.57 15.40 23.40
N LEU A 131 -19.29 16.37 22.82
CA LEU A 131 -19.12 16.80 21.43
C LEU A 131 -17.71 17.35 21.17
N GLY A 132 -17.15 18.13 22.11
CA GLY A 132 -15.78 18.63 22.04
C GLY A 132 -14.73 17.52 22.00
N SER A 133 -14.90 16.48 22.83
CA SER A 133 -14.03 15.29 22.81
C SER A 133 -14.15 14.49 21.52
N ILE A 134 -15.35 14.37 20.92
CA ILE A 134 -15.55 13.71 19.63
C ILE A 134 -14.82 14.48 18.51
N ILE A 135 -14.94 15.81 18.48
CA ILE A 135 -14.25 16.67 17.51
C ILE A 135 -12.72 16.58 17.67
N THR A 136 -12.25 16.54 18.92
CA THR A 136 -10.81 16.44 19.22
C THR A 136 -10.26 15.06 18.86
N ALA A 137 -11.01 13.99 19.10
CA ALA A 137 -10.68 12.65 18.64
C ALA A 137 -10.60 12.61 17.11
N LEU A 138 -11.60 13.13 16.41
CA LEU A 138 -11.59 13.23 14.95
C LEU A 138 -10.36 14.01 14.44
N TYR A 139 -10.04 15.15 15.05
CA TYR A 139 -8.86 15.95 14.68
C TYR A 139 -7.54 15.19 14.89
N PHE A 140 -7.39 14.50 16.03
CA PHE A 140 -6.21 13.69 16.33
C PHE A 140 -6.02 12.55 15.33
N PHE A 141 -7.10 11.84 15.01
CA PHE A 141 -7.07 10.79 13.99
C PHE A 141 -6.76 11.35 12.60
N THR A 142 -7.29 12.52 12.25
CA THR A 142 -7.03 13.14 10.93
C THR A 142 -5.56 13.55 10.80
N ASN A 143 -4.96 14.17 11.82
CA ASN A 143 -3.56 14.63 11.76
C ASN A 143 -2.51 13.52 11.97
N LYS A 144 -2.83 12.45 12.71
CA LYS A 144 -1.86 11.38 13.01
C LYS A 144 -1.78 10.31 11.91
N PHE A 145 -2.78 10.24 11.03
CA PHE A 145 -2.83 9.25 9.94
C PHE A 145 -2.74 9.87 8.53
N MET A 146 -2.89 11.20 8.37
CA MET A 146 -2.69 11.90 7.09
C MET A 146 -1.39 12.72 7.00
N GLY A 147 -0.59 12.77 8.07
CA GLY A 147 0.77 13.34 8.08
C GLY A 147 1.83 12.25 8.21
#